data_AF-A0A5K7ZI97-F1
#
_entry.id   AF-A0A5K7ZI97-F1
#
_cell.length_a   1.000
_cell.length_b   1.000
_cell.length_c   1.000
_cell.angle_alpha   90.00
_cell.angle_beta   90.00
_cell.angle_gamma   90.00
#
_symmetry.space_group_name_H-M   'P 1'
#
loop_
_entity.id
_entity.type
_entity.pdbx_description
1 polymer ?
#
loop_
_entity_poly.entity_id
_entity_poly.type
_entity_poly.pdbx_seq_one_letter_code
_entity_poly.pdbx_strand_id
1 'polypeptide(L)'
;MEELIKNADVWSALPTSPAIPPEWRNQAEKNLQGYAKLWESTKAEVLEYLEVCRTELAKGALSFDDDVLKKLQCFNSKISGAGTVAAIAAVYLASRHAADPINGVVKAAFAIGSDTDTIASMTGGLLGCVNGLDWLAPVKEGVQDSLYIEKCASCLADGQIDEKTKIEPVRRTSLKKWIDDVVAATNVQETRLPDRRKAKVSRNPEQVGRNGKFKVEFLKLTSEDGQTVYINKISKGNFGSQQPRQQTTLNSFMEKTLENQRQCQPLPDRLSFGPKLPVSSLEKSVRFYKGLLGLSIKKESQDVVVFHQGLVLAPSSYTKNFSEGLFRTLLYVEVADIPSRFRAVMENSLQVVTKLENWGQSNRRFFRCLDPDGNLVEVFEKQ
;
A
#
# COMPACT_ATOMS: atom_id res chain seq x y z
N MET A 1 4.71 14.06 21.71
CA MET A 1 3.91 13.49 22.82
C MET A 1 3.90 14.41 24.03
N GLU A 2 5.07 14.71 24.64
CA GLU A 2 5.20 15.61 25.80
C GLU A 2 4.47 16.95 25.62
N GLU A 3 4.66 17.59 24.46
CA GLU A 3 4.03 18.89 24.16
C GLU A 3 2.49 18.81 24.07
N LEU A 4 1.94 17.68 23.61
CA LEU A 4 0.48 17.49 23.55
C LEU A 4 -0.11 17.30 24.94
N ILE A 5 0.56 16.54 25.81
CA ILE A 5 0.12 16.35 27.20
C ILE A 5 0.22 17.67 27.97
N LYS A 6 1.34 18.39 27.82
CA LYS A 6 1.54 19.69 28.48
C LYS A 6 0.51 20.74 28.09
N ASN A 7 0.13 20.77 26.80
CA ASN A 7 -0.83 21.74 26.29
C ASN A 7 -2.26 21.20 26.22
N ALA A 8 -2.61 20.23 27.06
CA ALA A 8 -3.96 19.66 27.16
C ALA A 8 -5.03 20.75 27.23
N ASP A 9 -4.81 21.77 28.04
CA ASP A 9 -5.79 22.84 28.25
C ASP A 9 -6.00 23.73 27.02
N VAL A 10 -5.08 23.72 26.05
CA VAL A 10 -5.20 24.48 24.81
C VAL A 10 -6.12 23.75 23.82
N TRP A 11 -5.81 22.50 23.48
CA TRP A 11 -6.56 21.76 22.48
C TRP A 11 -7.87 21.15 23.01
N SER A 12 -7.97 20.95 24.33
CA SER A 12 -9.21 20.47 24.97
C SER A 12 -10.20 21.59 25.29
N ALA A 13 -9.80 22.86 25.17
CA ALA A 13 -10.70 23.99 25.42
C ALA A 13 -11.80 24.02 24.36
N LEU A 14 -13.04 24.16 24.81
CA LEU A 14 -14.14 24.46 23.90
C LEU A 14 -13.90 25.82 23.24
N PRO A 15 -13.96 25.93 21.90
CA PRO A 15 -13.70 27.17 21.21
C PRO A 15 -14.69 28.26 21.67
N THR A 16 -14.16 29.39 22.15
CA THR A 16 -14.93 30.58 22.52
C THR A 16 -15.03 31.61 21.38
N SER A 17 -14.36 31.33 20.26
CA SER A 17 -14.28 32.18 19.07
C SER A 17 -15.63 32.29 18.33
N PRO A 18 -15.93 33.41 17.64
CA PRO A 18 -17.14 33.58 16.82
C PRO A 18 -17.33 32.52 15.71
N ALA A 19 -16.35 31.63 15.49
CA ALA A 19 -16.41 30.52 14.54
C ALA A 19 -17.45 29.44 14.90
N ILE A 20 -17.82 29.28 16.18
CA ILE A 20 -18.88 28.37 16.60
C ILE A 20 -20.09 29.19 17.05
N PRO A 21 -21.22 29.14 16.32
CA PRO A 21 -22.44 29.81 16.73
C PRO A 21 -22.83 29.38 18.16
N PRO A 22 -23.17 30.30 19.07
CA PRO A 22 -23.57 29.98 20.44
C PRO A 22 -24.72 28.96 20.52
N GLU A 23 -25.57 28.94 19.48
CA GLU A 23 -26.68 28.01 19.33
C GLU A 23 -26.20 26.55 19.25
N TRP A 24 -25.00 26.29 18.71
CA TRP A 24 -24.47 24.93 18.59
C TRP A 24 -24.36 24.25 19.95
N ARG A 25 -23.80 24.95 20.95
CA ARG A 25 -23.66 24.41 22.30
C ARG A 25 -25.02 24.14 22.93
N ASN A 26 -25.97 25.06 22.75
CA ASN A 26 -27.33 24.88 23.23
C ASN A 26 -28.03 23.68 22.57
N GLN A 27 -27.76 23.42 21.29
CA GLN A 27 -28.27 22.23 20.60
C GLN A 27 -27.58 20.95 21.04
N ALA A 28 -26.26 20.97 21.26
CA ALA A 28 -25.51 19.83 21.76
C ALA A 28 -26.06 19.39 23.13
N GLU A 29 -26.26 20.31 24.08
CA GLU A 29 -26.78 19.98 25.40
C GLU A 29 -28.24 19.52 25.40
N LYS A 30 -29.05 20.00 24.43
CA LYS A 30 -30.44 19.53 24.27
C LYS A 30 -30.53 18.11 23.75
N ASN A 31 -29.66 17.74 22.81
CA ASN A 31 -29.70 16.43 22.16
C ASN A 31 -28.85 15.38 22.88
N LEU A 32 -27.85 15.81 23.64
CA LEU A 32 -26.92 14.95 24.36
C LEU A 32 -26.89 15.37 25.83
N GLN A 33 -27.56 14.61 26.70
CA GLN A 33 -27.59 14.92 28.12
C GLN A 33 -26.18 14.82 28.73
N GLY A 34 -25.73 15.92 29.33
CA GLY A 34 -24.45 15.97 30.04
C GLY A 34 -23.24 16.03 29.11
N TYR A 35 -23.35 16.77 27.99
CA TYR A 35 -22.25 16.90 27.04
C TYR A 35 -20.97 17.42 27.70
N ALA A 36 -21.06 18.40 28.61
CA ALA A 36 -19.90 18.85 29.38
C ALA A 36 -19.17 17.72 30.13
N LYS A 37 -19.92 16.80 30.76
CA LYS A 37 -19.33 15.65 31.48
C LYS A 37 -18.72 14.64 30.51
N LEU A 38 -19.38 14.40 29.37
CA LEU A 38 -18.85 13.53 28.32
C LEU A 38 -17.56 14.11 27.74
N TRP A 39 -17.51 15.42 27.46
CA TRP A 39 -16.33 16.12 26.98
C TRP A 39 -15.13 15.93 27.90
N GLU A 40 -15.29 16.17 29.21
CA GLU A 40 -14.22 15.95 30.20
C GLU A 40 -13.80 14.48 30.30
N SER A 41 -14.75 13.55 30.15
CA SER A 41 -14.46 12.12 30.17
C SER A 41 -13.66 11.71 28.93
N THR A 42 -14.00 12.25 27.75
CA THR A 42 -13.25 12.05 26.51
C THR A 42 -11.86 12.71 26.58
N LYS A 43 -11.75 13.90 27.18
CA LYS A 43 -10.43 14.53 27.45
C LYS A 43 -9.56 13.62 28.30
N ALA A 44 -10.11 13.09 29.40
CA ALA A 44 -9.39 12.18 30.29
C ALA A 44 -8.93 10.91 29.57
N GLU A 45 -9.82 10.28 28.79
CA GLU A 45 -9.48 9.10 27.97
C GLU A 45 -8.34 9.41 26.98
N VAL A 46 -8.41 10.53 26.26
CA VAL A 46 -7.35 10.94 25.32
C VAL A 46 -6.02 11.11 26.05
N LEU A 47 -6.02 11.71 27.24
CA LEU A 47 -4.80 11.87 28.05
C LEU A 47 -4.22 10.53 28.51
N GLU A 48 -5.06 9.58 28.92
CA GLU A 48 -4.62 8.22 29.26
C GLU A 48 -3.94 7.54 28.07
N TYR A 49 -4.52 7.63 26.88
CA TYR A 49 -3.92 7.07 25.67
C TYR A 49 -2.62 7.78 25.26
N LEU A 50 -2.54 9.11 25.40
CA LEU A 50 -1.29 9.85 25.16
C LEU A 50 -0.18 9.42 26.13
N GLU A 51 -0.53 9.12 27.38
CA GLU A 51 0.41 8.62 28.38
C GLU A 51 0.92 7.20 28.07
N VAL A 52 0.04 6.33 27.57
CA VAL A 52 0.44 5.03 27.00
C VAL A 52 1.45 5.25 25.88
N CYS A 53 1.15 6.14 24.93
CA CYS A 53 2.05 6.41 23.81
C CYS A 53 3.40 6.98 24.28
N ARG A 54 3.41 7.88 25.26
CA ARG A 54 4.62 8.45 25.86
C ARG A 54 5.52 7.36 26.44
N THR A 55 4.92 6.45 27.19
CA THR A 55 5.60 5.31 27.81
C THR A 55 6.17 4.36 26.77
N GLU A 56 5.42 4.04 25.72
CA GLU A 56 5.88 3.14 24.66
C GLU A 56 6.98 3.79 23.80
N LEU A 57 6.88 5.08 23.48
CA LEU A 57 7.94 5.82 22.78
C LEU A 57 9.24 5.83 23.58
N ALA A 58 9.18 5.94 24.91
CA ALA A 58 10.36 5.91 25.77
C ALA A 58 11.12 4.57 25.72
N LYS A 59 10.47 3.47 25.31
CA LYS A 59 11.11 2.16 25.12
C LYS A 59 11.92 2.07 23.82
N GLY A 60 11.79 3.04 22.92
CA GLY A 60 12.55 3.13 21.68
C GLY A 60 12.41 1.88 20.81
N ALA A 61 13.54 1.20 20.54
CA ALA A 61 13.58 0.02 19.67
C ALA A 61 12.85 -1.22 20.24
N LEU A 62 12.53 -1.23 21.54
CA LEU A 62 11.79 -2.33 22.18
C LEU A 62 10.26 -2.18 22.04
N SER A 63 9.79 -1.06 21.47
CA SER A 63 8.37 -0.84 21.19
C SER A 63 7.99 -1.39 19.82
N PHE A 64 6.92 -2.20 19.78
CA PHE A 64 6.33 -2.70 18.54
C PHE A 64 5.03 -1.95 18.24
N ASP A 65 4.93 -1.36 17.05
CA ASP A 65 3.80 -0.49 16.70
C ASP A 65 2.44 -1.19 16.84
N ASP A 66 2.33 -2.44 16.39
CA ASP A 66 1.09 -3.21 16.46
C ASP A 66 0.62 -3.43 17.91
N ASP A 67 1.56 -3.61 18.85
CA ASP A 67 1.23 -3.76 20.27
C ASP A 67 0.72 -2.43 20.86
N VAL A 68 1.30 -1.31 20.45
CA VAL A 68 0.84 0.02 20.87
C VAL A 68 -0.54 0.30 20.28
N LEU A 69 -0.74 0.08 18.98
CA LEU A 69 -2.05 0.25 18.32
C LEU A 69 -3.12 -0.65 18.96
N LYS A 70 -2.75 -1.85 19.40
CA LYS A 70 -3.65 -2.73 20.16
C LYS A 70 -4.00 -2.17 21.54
N LYS A 71 -3.03 -1.60 22.26
CA LYS A 71 -3.28 -0.92 23.55
C LYS A 71 -4.20 0.29 23.38
N LEU A 72 -4.04 1.03 22.28
CA LEU A 72 -4.89 2.15 21.87
C LEU A 72 -6.26 1.73 21.33
N GLN A 73 -6.58 0.43 21.33
CA GLN A 73 -7.84 -0.13 20.85
C GLN A 73 -8.11 0.06 19.35
N CYS A 74 -7.07 0.30 18.53
CA CYS A 74 -7.22 0.51 17.08
C CYS A 74 -7.84 -0.70 16.35
N PHE A 75 -7.71 -1.91 16.90
CA PHE A 75 -8.25 -3.15 16.31
C PHE A 75 -9.57 -3.61 16.93
N ASN A 76 -10.17 -2.81 17.82
CA ASN A 76 -11.44 -3.14 18.43
C ASN A 76 -12.59 -2.72 17.52
N SER A 77 -13.32 -3.67 16.93
CA SER A 77 -14.38 -3.39 15.95
C SER A 77 -15.51 -2.48 16.44
N LYS A 78 -15.67 -2.30 17.77
CA LYS A 78 -16.67 -1.38 18.34
C LYS A 78 -16.22 0.08 18.39
N ILE A 79 -14.92 0.34 18.42
CA ILE A 79 -14.34 1.67 18.69
C ILE A 79 -13.21 2.07 17.75
N SER A 80 -12.75 1.17 16.88
CA SER A 80 -11.66 1.40 15.91
C SER A 80 -11.94 2.55 14.93
N GLY A 81 -13.21 2.87 14.68
CA GLY A 81 -13.64 4.04 13.90
C GLY A 81 -13.87 5.31 14.73
N ALA A 82 -13.54 5.32 16.02
CA ALA A 82 -13.65 6.51 16.84
C ALA A 82 -12.55 7.52 16.47
N GLY A 83 -12.93 8.78 16.27
CA GLY A 83 -11.99 9.84 15.88
C GLY A 83 -10.86 10.06 16.90
N THR A 84 -11.13 9.85 18.20
CA THR A 84 -10.11 9.96 19.25
C THR A 84 -9.03 8.88 19.13
N VAL A 85 -9.43 7.62 18.90
CA VAL A 85 -8.52 6.50 18.67
C VAL A 85 -7.67 6.74 17.43
N ALA A 86 -8.29 7.14 16.32
CA ALA A 86 -7.58 7.42 15.07
C ALA A 86 -6.58 8.57 15.22
N ALA A 87 -6.97 9.66 15.89
CA ALA A 87 -6.10 10.81 16.12
C ALA A 87 -4.87 10.44 16.96
N ILE A 88 -5.04 9.67 18.03
CA ILE A 88 -3.92 9.31 18.91
C ILE A 88 -3.00 8.29 18.25
N ALA A 89 -3.55 7.32 17.52
CA ALA A 89 -2.77 6.39 16.70
C ALA A 89 -1.90 7.15 15.68
N ALA A 90 -2.48 8.13 14.99
CA ALA A 90 -1.76 8.95 14.03
C ALA A 90 -0.65 9.78 14.70
N VAL A 91 -0.92 10.39 15.86
CA VAL A 91 0.09 11.11 16.65
C VAL A 91 1.23 10.18 17.08
N TYR A 92 0.93 8.97 17.54
CA TYR A 92 1.94 7.98 17.92
C TYR A 92 2.81 7.60 16.73
N LEU A 93 2.22 7.19 15.61
CA LEU A 93 2.95 6.76 14.42
C LEU A 93 3.80 7.91 13.84
N ALA A 94 3.24 9.12 13.76
CA ALA A 94 3.98 10.29 13.32
C ALA A 94 5.15 10.63 14.26
N SER A 95 4.96 10.50 15.57
CA SER A 95 6.03 10.73 16.55
C SER A 95 7.12 9.65 16.46
N ARG A 96 6.74 8.38 16.30
CA ARG A 96 7.65 7.23 16.26
C ARG A 96 8.50 7.20 15.00
N HIS A 97 7.90 7.57 13.88
CA HIS A 97 8.46 7.52 12.53
C HIS A 97 8.77 8.90 11.97
N ALA A 98 8.94 9.91 12.82
CA ALA A 98 9.26 11.28 12.39
C ALA A 98 10.53 11.33 11.51
N ALA A 99 11.52 10.47 11.79
CA ALA A 99 12.76 10.35 11.02
C ALA A 99 12.66 9.42 9.78
N ASP A 100 11.56 8.67 9.63
CA ASP A 100 11.30 7.80 8.49
C ASP A 100 9.80 7.88 8.10
N PRO A 101 9.38 9.01 7.51
CA PRO A 101 7.97 9.30 7.31
C PRO A 101 7.26 8.32 6.35
N ILE A 102 7.98 7.77 5.37
CA ILE A 102 7.43 6.74 4.47
C ILE A 102 7.02 5.51 5.28
N ASN A 103 7.92 5.00 6.14
CA ASN A 103 7.60 3.84 6.96
C ASN A 103 6.44 4.11 7.92
N GLY A 104 6.34 5.33 8.48
CA GLY A 104 5.22 5.73 9.32
C GLY A 104 3.86 5.63 8.61
N VAL A 105 3.75 6.15 7.38
CA VAL A 105 2.52 6.05 6.59
C VAL A 105 2.24 4.62 6.14
N VAL A 106 3.27 3.87 5.74
CA VAL A 106 3.13 2.45 5.38
C VAL A 106 2.58 1.66 6.57
N LYS A 107 3.13 1.85 7.78
CA LYS A 107 2.63 1.18 8.99
C LYS A 107 1.17 1.52 9.28
N ALA A 108 0.78 2.78 9.13
CA ALA A 108 -0.62 3.19 9.28
C ALA A 108 -1.53 2.52 8.24
N ALA A 109 -1.13 2.51 6.97
CA ALA A 109 -1.92 1.95 5.86
C ALA A 109 -2.05 0.43 5.93
N PHE A 110 -1.08 -0.27 6.52
CA PHE A 110 -1.06 -1.72 6.66
C PHE A 110 -1.53 -2.21 8.05
N ALA A 111 -2.09 -1.35 8.90
CA ALA A 111 -2.69 -1.72 10.17
C ALA A 111 -4.06 -2.41 9.98
N ILE A 112 -4.06 -3.59 9.34
CA ILE A 112 -5.29 -4.31 8.96
C ILE A 112 -6.20 -4.53 10.17
N GLY A 113 -7.48 -4.15 10.03
CA GLY A 113 -8.48 -4.26 11.09
C GLY A 113 -8.66 -2.97 11.91
N SER A 114 -7.89 -1.91 11.63
CA SER A 114 -8.17 -0.56 12.10
C SER A 114 -8.79 0.32 11.00
N ASP A 115 -9.12 1.57 11.35
CA ASP A 115 -9.48 2.62 10.39
C ASP A 115 -8.24 3.14 9.65
N THR A 116 -7.68 2.28 8.80
CA THR A 116 -6.40 2.50 8.09
C THR A 116 -6.39 3.78 7.25
N ASP A 117 -7.46 4.08 6.52
CA ASP A 117 -7.54 5.26 5.66
C ASP A 117 -7.43 6.56 6.48
N THR A 118 -8.20 6.66 7.57
CA THR A 118 -8.18 7.84 8.45
C THR A 118 -6.83 7.97 9.15
N ILE A 119 -6.31 6.89 9.74
CA ILE A 119 -5.03 6.91 10.47
C ILE A 119 -3.88 7.24 9.52
N ALA A 120 -3.83 6.64 8.32
CA ALA A 120 -2.76 6.90 7.36
C ALA A 120 -2.80 8.34 6.83
N SER A 121 -4.00 8.87 6.55
CA SER A 121 -4.17 10.26 6.11
C SER A 121 -3.69 11.25 7.19
N MET A 122 -4.12 11.07 8.45
CA MET A 122 -3.68 11.92 9.56
C MET A 122 -2.18 11.79 9.84
N THR A 123 -1.65 10.56 9.82
CA THR A 123 -0.21 10.29 10.02
C THR A 123 0.63 10.98 8.94
N GLY A 124 0.23 10.83 7.68
CA GLY A 124 0.91 11.45 6.54
C GLY A 124 0.86 12.98 6.59
N GLY A 125 -0.29 13.55 6.97
CA GLY A 125 -0.43 15.00 7.18
C GLY A 125 0.52 15.52 8.26
N LEU A 126 0.56 14.87 9.43
CA LEU A 126 1.48 15.25 10.52
C LEU A 126 2.95 15.12 10.11
N LEU A 127 3.32 14.02 9.45
CA LEU A 127 4.68 13.80 8.96
C LEU A 127 5.08 14.81 7.88
N GLY A 128 4.13 15.21 7.02
CA GLY A 128 4.32 16.29 6.03
C GLY A 128 4.55 17.64 6.69
N CYS A 129 3.83 17.97 7.78
CA CYS A 129 4.08 19.18 8.55
C CYS A 129 5.48 19.21 9.18
N VAL A 130 6.02 18.05 9.57
CA VAL A 130 7.34 17.94 10.21
C VAL A 130 8.48 17.91 9.20
N ASN A 131 8.34 17.16 8.10
CA ASN A 131 9.41 16.85 7.16
C ASN A 131 9.31 17.59 5.82
N GLY A 132 8.26 18.41 5.62
CA GLY A 132 7.98 19.03 4.33
C GLY A 132 7.44 18.03 3.30
N LEU A 133 7.59 18.34 2.01
CA LEU A 133 7.06 17.53 0.90
C LEU A 133 8.09 16.59 0.26
N ASP A 134 9.38 16.82 0.49
CA ASP A 134 10.47 16.14 -0.23
C ASP A 134 10.47 14.61 -0.03
N TRP A 135 10.03 14.15 1.15
CA TRP A 135 9.95 12.74 1.47
C TRP A 135 8.92 11.97 0.62
N LEU A 136 7.99 12.65 -0.05
CA LEU A 136 7.04 12.05 -0.98
C LEU A 136 7.61 11.82 -2.38
N ALA A 137 8.82 12.33 -2.69
CA ALA A 137 9.44 12.17 -4.00
C ALA A 137 9.47 10.70 -4.52
N PRO A 138 9.74 9.66 -3.68
CA PRO A 138 9.75 8.27 -4.15
C PRO A 138 8.38 7.75 -4.61
N VAL A 139 7.29 8.35 -4.15
CA VAL A 139 5.92 7.88 -4.44
C VAL A 139 5.16 8.80 -5.39
N LYS A 140 5.61 10.06 -5.55
CA LYS A 140 4.93 11.09 -6.34
C LYS A 140 4.63 10.68 -7.78
N GLU A 141 5.55 9.98 -8.44
CA GLU A 141 5.39 9.54 -9.83
C GLU A 141 4.43 8.36 -10.00
N GLY A 142 4.23 7.57 -8.94
CA GLY A 142 3.36 6.39 -8.95
C GLY A 142 1.90 6.67 -8.58
N VAL A 143 1.60 7.86 -8.08
CA VAL A 143 0.25 8.24 -7.62
C VAL A 143 -0.56 8.82 -8.78
N GLN A 144 -1.75 8.27 -9.00
CA GLN A 144 -2.71 8.81 -9.96
C GLN A 144 -3.04 10.27 -9.62
N ASP A 145 -3.08 11.13 -10.64
CA ASP A 145 -3.42 12.56 -10.51
C ASP A 145 -2.50 13.32 -9.53
N SER A 146 -1.25 12.90 -9.38
CA SER A 146 -0.30 13.48 -8.42
C SER A 146 -0.14 14.99 -8.55
N LEU A 147 -0.07 15.51 -9.79
CA LEU A 147 -0.01 16.96 -10.06
C LEU A 147 -1.27 17.70 -9.60
N TYR A 148 -2.45 17.09 -9.78
CA TYR A 148 -3.71 17.67 -9.33
C TYR A 148 -3.78 17.69 -7.79
N ILE A 149 -3.39 16.59 -7.14
CA ILE A 149 -3.35 16.49 -5.67
C ILE A 149 -2.37 17.52 -5.08
N GLU A 150 -1.18 17.66 -5.65
CA GLU A 150 -0.18 18.64 -5.24
C GLU A 150 -0.70 20.08 -5.38
N LYS A 151 -1.37 20.38 -6.50
CA LYS A 151 -2.01 21.68 -6.70
C LYS A 151 -3.10 21.95 -5.66
N CYS A 152 -3.97 20.98 -5.39
CA CYS A 152 -5.00 21.10 -4.36
C CYS A 152 -4.40 21.34 -2.97
N ALA A 153 -3.36 20.58 -2.61
CA ALA A 153 -2.67 20.75 -1.33
C ALA A 153 -2.03 22.15 -1.21
N SER A 154 -1.41 22.63 -2.28
CA SER A 154 -0.79 23.97 -2.32
C SER A 154 -1.84 25.08 -2.19
N CYS A 155 -2.94 25.02 -2.95
CA CYS A 155 -4.02 26.00 -2.84
C CYS A 155 -4.64 26.02 -1.43
N LEU A 156 -4.82 24.85 -0.80
CA LEU A 156 -5.32 24.76 0.57
C LEU A 156 -4.34 25.37 1.58
N ALA A 157 -3.04 25.11 1.44
CA ALA A 157 -2.01 25.65 2.31
C ALA A 157 -1.87 27.18 2.16
N ASP A 158 -2.02 27.71 0.95
CA ASP A 158 -1.97 29.14 0.65
C ASP A 158 -3.26 29.89 1.02
N GLY A 159 -4.28 29.19 1.56
CA GLY A 159 -5.58 29.77 1.88
C GLY A 159 -6.38 30.21 0.65
N GLN A 160 -6.00 29.74 -0.54
CA GLN A 160 -6.72 29.96 -1.80
C GLN A 160 -7.94 29.04 -1.86
N ILE A 161 -8.90 29.29 -0.97
CA ILE A 161 -10.20 28.65 -1.00
C ILE A 161 -11.04 29.46 -1.99
N ASP A 162 -11.42 28.84 -3.11
CA ASP A 162 -12.34 29.47 -4.07
C ASP A 162 -13.60 29.93 -3.33
N GLU A 163 -13.76 31.24 -3.21
CA GLU A 163 -14.90 31.86 -2.53
C GLU A 163 -16.17 31.57 -3.34
N LYS A 164 -16.85 30.47 -2.97
CA LYS A 164 -18.22 30.11 -3.37
C LYS A 164 -18.50 30.31 -4.86
N THR A 165 -18.07 29.35 -5.68
CA THR A 165 -18.87 29.04 -6.87
C THR A 165 -20.20 28.50 -6.37
N LYS A 166 -21.34 29.16 -6.64
CA LYS A 166 -22.66 28.55 -6.43
C LYS A 166 -22.71 27.29 -7.30
N ILE A 167 -22.43 26.13 -6.71
CA ILE A 167 -22.56 24.85 -7.40
C ILE A 167 -24.06 24.58 -7.48
N GLU A 168 -24.61 24.72 -8.68
CA GLU A 168 -25.99 24.32 -8.95
C GLU A 168 -26.14 22.83 -8.66
N PRO A 169 -27.11 22.41 -7.82
CA PRO A 169 -27.30 21.01 -7.51
C PRO A 169 -27.55 20.18 -8.77
N VAL A 170 -26.67 19.21 -9.03
CA VAL A 170 -26.82 18.32 -10.19
C VAL A 170 -27.97 17.34 -9.91
N ARG A 171 -29.07 17.46 -10.65
CA ARG A 171 -30.17 16.51 -10.58
C ARG A 171 -29.75 15.15 -11.15
N ARG A 172 -30.17 14.07 -10.49
CA ARG A 172 -29.88 12.68 -10.90
C ARG A 172 -30.28 12.37 -12.34
N THR A 173 -31.41 12.92 -12.80
CA THR A 173 -31.90 12.75 -14.18
C THR A 173 -30.99 13.42 -15.20
N SER A 174 -30.54 14.65 -14.92
CA SER A 174 -29.60 15.40 -15.75
C SER A 174 -28.24 14.71 -15.82
N LEU A 175 -27.74 14.19 -14.69
CA LEU A 175 -26.50 13.42 -14.65
C LEU A 175 -26.58 12.16 -15.52
N LYS A 176 -27.66 11.40 -15.40
CA LYS A 176 -27.87 10.18 -16.19
C LYS A 176 -27.90 10.49 -17.69
N LYS A 177 -28.66 11.52 -18.09
CA LYS A 177 -28.73 11.96 -19.49
C LYS A 177 -27.35 12.35 -20.02
N TRP A 178 -26.60 13.13 -19.25
CA TRP A 178 -25.24 13.51 -19.61
C TRP A 178 -24.30 12.31 -19.77
N ILE A 179 -24.36 11.32 -18.87
CA ILE A 179 -23.59 10.07 -19.00
C ILE A 179 -23.96 9.36 -20.32
N ASP A 180 -25.25 9.21 -20.59
CA ASP A 180 -25.75 8.55 -21.80
C ASP A 180 -25.26 9.28 -23.07
N ASP A 181 -25.34 10.62 -23.08
CA ASP A 181 -24.88 11.47 -24.18
C ASP A 181 -23.36 11.36 -24.40
N VAL A 182 -22.56 11.46 -23.34
CA VAL A 182 -21.09 11.37 -23.40
C VAL A 182 -20.65 9.98 -23.87
N VAL A 183 -21.33 8.91 -23.44
CA VAL A 183 -20.98 7.57 -23.91
C VAL A 183 -21.46 7.30 -25.34
N ALA A 184 -22.61 7.83 -25.75
CA ALA A 184 -23.14 7.66 -27.10
C ALA A 184 -22.36 8.46 -28.16
N ALA A 185 -21.79 9.61 -27.79
CA ALA A 185 -21.06 10.48 -28.69
C ALA A 185 -19.70 9.89 -29.12
N THR A 186 -19.67 9.16 -30.23
CA THR A 186 -18.46 8.47 -30.75
C THR A 186 -17.35 9.41 -31.23
N ASN A 187 -17.67 10.65 -31.62
CA ASN A 187 -16.73 11.60 -32.22
C ASN A 187 -16.37 12.79 -31.32
N VAL A 188 -16.87 12.82 -30.08
CA VAL A 188 -16.63 13.94 -29.16
C VAL A 188 -15.36 13.70 -28.36
N GLN A 189 -14.36 14.54 -28.59
CA GLN A 189 -13.05 14.54 -27.89
C GLN A 189 -13.06 15.36 -26.59
N GLU A 190 -14.00 16.28 -26.44
CA GLU A 190 -14.11 17.17 -25.28
C GLU A 190 -15.56 17.24 -24.80
N THR A 191 -15.76 17.23 -23.48
CA THR A 191 -17.06 17.39 -22.85
C THR A 191 -16.95 18.39 -21.69
N ARG A 192 -18.11 18.84 -21.18
CA ARG A 192 -18.18 19.57 -19.92
C ARG A 192 -18.71 18.65 -18.85
N LEU A 193 -17.99 18.53 -17.73
CA LEU A 193 -18.42 17.80 -16.56
C LEU A 193 -19.67 18.47 -15.94
N PRO A 194 -20.44 17.76 -15.10
CA PRO A 194 -21.62 18.32 -14.44
C PRO A 194 -21.34 19.55 -13.56
N ASP A 195 -20.12 19.68 -13.06
CA ASP A 195 -19.60 20.83 -12.33
C ASP A 195 -19.08 21.96 -13.25
N ARG A 196 -19.29 21.83 -14.56
CA ARG A 196 -18.92 22.75 -15.66
C ARG A 196 -17.44 22.77 -16.05
N ARG A 197 -16.57 22.01 -15.39
CA ARG A 197 -15.16 21.88 -15.81
C ARG A 197 -15.06 21.25 -17.19
N LYS A 198 -14.14 21.72 -18.02
CA LYS A 198 -13.85 21.06 -19.31
C LYS A 198 -13.10 19.76 -19.07
N ALA A 199 -13.39 18.73 -19.85
CA ALA A 199 -12.70 17.45 -19.78
C ALA A 199 -12.47 16.85 -21.17
N LYS A 200 -11.28 16.29 -21.36
CA LYS A 200 -10.91 15.51 -22.54
C LYS A 200 -11.38 14.07 -22.37
N VAL A 201 -11.92 13.49 -23.43
CA VAL A 201 -12.47 12.14 -23.43
C VAL A 201 -11.48 11.16 -24.05
N SER A 202 -10.95 10.24 -23.26
CA SER A 202 -10.13 9.14 -23.77
C SER A 202 -11.02 7.96 -24.14
N ARG A 203 -11.11 7.66 -25.45
CA ARG A 203 -11.99 6.63 -26.01
C ARG A 203 -11.34 5.24 -26.12
N ASN A 204 -10.09 5.09 -25.70
CA ASN A 204 -9.51 3.76 -25.52
C ASN A 204 -10.09 3.19 -24.23
N PRO A 205 -10.99 2.19 -24.28
CA PRO A 205 -11.51 1.58 -23.07
C PRO A 205 -10.34 0.90 -22.36
N GLU A 206 -9.88 1.48 -21.25
CA GLU A 206 -8.73 0.95 -20.49
C GLU A 206 -9.06 -0.44 -19.93
N GLN A 207 -10.34 -0.71 -19.63
CA GLN A 207 -10.80 -2.00 -19.09
C GLN A 207 -12.21 -2.34 -19.58
N VAL A 208 -12.41 -3.59 -20.02
CA VAL A 208 -13.72 -4.15 -20.37
C VAL A 208 -13.96 -5.41 -19.55
N GLY A 209 -14.88 -5.34 -18.58
CA GLY A 209 -15.36 -6.52 -17.86
C GLY A 209 -16.49 -7.18 -18.65
N ARG A 210 -16.42 -8.48 -18.91
CA ARG A 210 -17.51 -9.25 -19.51
C ARG A 210 -17.88 -10.42 -18.63
N ASN A 211 -19.15 -10.50 -18.26
CA ASN A 211 -19.80 -11.72 -17.80
C ASN A 211 -20.88 -12.04 -18.84
N GLY A 212 -21.27 -13.31 -19.04
CA GLY A 212 -22.15 -13.76 -20.12
C GLY A 212 -23.40 -12.89 -20.40
N LYS A 213 -23.89 -12.17 -19.39
CA LYS A 213 -25.05 -11.26 -19.44
C LYS A 213 -24.74 -9.75 -19.41
N PHE A 214 -23.52 -9.36 -19.01
CA PHE A 214 -23.17 -7.97 -18.72
C PHE A 214 -21.81 -7.59 -19.30
N LYS A 215 -21.74 -6.41 -19.92
CA LYS A 215 -20.49 -5.79 -20.35
C LYS A 215 -20.34 -4.44 -19.64
N VAL A 216 -19.21 -4.29 -18.93
CA VAL A 216 -18.81 -3.05 -18.25
C VAL A 216 -17.71 -2.39 -19.08
N GLU A 217 -17.95 -1.15 -19.49
CA GLU A 217 -16.98 -0.32 -20.19
C GLU A 217 -16.62 0.89 -19.34
N PHE A 218 -15.33 1.12 -19.14
CA PHE A 218 -14.84 2.33 -18.48
C PHE A 218 -14.44 3.36 -19.53
N LEU A 219 -15.05 4.54 -19.42
CA LEU A 219 -14.67 5.72 -20.16
C LEU A 219 -13.83 6.62 -19.24
N LYS A 220 -12.63 6.96 -19.69
CA LYS A 220 -11.74 7.85 -18.94
C LYS A 220 -11.91 9.29 -19.42
N LEU A 221 -12.13 10.18 -18.48
CA LEU A 221 -12.15 11.62 -18.67
C LEU A 221 -10.97 12.23 -17.93
N THR A 222 -10.29 13.20 -18.54
CA THR A 222 -9.27 14.01 -17.86
C THR A 222 -9.72 15.46 -17.89
N SER A 223 -10.00 16.04 -16.73
CA SER A 223 -10.40 17.45 -16.62
C SER A 223 -9.24 18.40 -16.92
N GLU A 224 -9.57 19.66 -17.18
CA GLU A 224 -8.60 20.70 -17.51
C GLU A 224 -7.62 21.02 -16.37
N ASP A 225 -7.98 20.73 -15.13
CA ASP A 225 -7.14 20.86 -13.94
C ASP A 225 -6.28 19.61 -13.66
N GLY A 226 -6.45 18.52 -14.43
CA GLY A 226 -5.62 17.32 -14.35
C GLY A 226 -6.22 16.17 -13.54
N GLN A 227 -7.46 16.27 -13.05
CA GLN A 227 -8.15 15.15 -12.40
C GLN A 227 -8.59 14.09 -13.43
N THR A 228 -8.38 12.82 -13.11
CA THR A 228 -8.89 11.70 -13.90
C THR A 228 -10.20 11.20 -13.31
N VAL A 229 -11.23 11.09 -14.15
CA VAL A 229 -12.57 10.61 -13.78
C VAL A 229 -12.93 9.41 -14.65
N TYR A 230 -13.33 8.32 -14.00
CA TYR A 230 -13.82 7.11 -14.67
C TYR A 230 -15.33 7.04 -14.64
N ILE A 231 -15.95 6.86 -15.80
CA ILE A 231 -17.38 6.61 -15.96
C ILE A 231 -17.57 5.16 -16.40
N ASN A 232 -18.35 4.40 -15.64
CA ASN A 232 -18.71 3.04 -16.00
C ASN A 232 -20.06 2.99 -16.72
N LYS A 233 -20.12 2.31 -17.87
CA LYS A 233 -21.38 1.93 -18.51
C LYS A 233 -21.57 0.43 -18.39
N ILE A 234 -22.69 0.04 -17.77
CA ILE A 234 -23.11 -1.35 -17.68
C ILE A 234 -24.16 -1.59 -18.77
N SER A 235 -23.84 -2.45 -19.73
CA SER A 235 -24.77 -2.89 -20.77
C SER A 235 -25.20 -4.33 -20.51
N LYS A 236 -26.48 -4.62 -20.74
CA LYS A 236 -27.08 -5.96 -20.64
C LYS A 236 -27.21 -6.56 -22.04
N GLY A 237 -26.84 -7.81 -22.22
CA GLY A 237 -26.88 -8.50 -23.51
C GLY A 237 -26.24 -9.88 -23.45
N ASN A 238 -26.35 -10.65 -24.53
CA ASN A 238 -25.68 -11.95 -24.64
C ASN A 238 -24.22 -11.73 -25.10
N PHE A 239 -23.35 -11.44 -24.15
CA PHE A 239 -21.92 -11.25 -24.40
C PHE A 239 -21.24 -12.59 -24.12
N GLY A 240 -21.18 -13.47 -25.14
CA GLY A 240 -20.61 -14.80 -25.01
C GLY A 240 -19.27 -14.81 -24.27
N SER A 241 -19.02 -15.87 -23.50
CA SER A 241 -17.78 -16.13 -22.77
C SER A 241 -16.63 -16.47 -23.72
N GLN A 242 -16.23 -15.51 -24.56
CA GLN A 242 -14.89 -15.52 -25.15
C GLN A 242 -13.93 -14.96 -24.11
N GLN A 243 -12.77 -15.61 -23.97
CA GLN A 243 -11.72 -15.27 -23.01
C GLN A 243 -11.53 -13.75 -22.94
N PRO A 244 -11.39 -13.18 -21.73
CA PRO A 244 -11.09 -11.76 -21.59
C PRO A 244 -9.84 -11.47 -22.42
N ARG A 245 -10.01 -10.64 -23.46
CA ARG A 245 -8.91 -10.05 -24.20
C ARG A 245 -8.08 -9.32 -23.14
N GLN A 246 -6.91 -9.88 -22.84
CA GLN A 246 -5.95 -9.50 -21.80
C GLN A 246 -6.46 -8.38 -20.90
N GLN A 247 -6.86 -8.74 -19.68
CA GLN A 247 -6.74 -7.81 -18.57
C GLN A 247 -5.30 -7.29 -18.63
N THR A 248 -5.15 -6.02 -19.00
CA THR A 248 -4.03 -5.22 -18.54
C THR A 248 -4.19 -5.14 -17.03
N THR A 249 -3.73 -6.20 -16.36
CA THR A 249 -3.13 -6.09 -15.05
C THR A 249 -2.16 -4.91 -15.06
N LEU A 250 -1.94 -4.32 -13.89
CA LEU A 250 -0.99 -3.24 -13.62
C LEU A 250 0.45 -3.44 -14.15
N ASN A 251 0.73 -4.55 -14.85
CA ASN A 251 1.98 -4.82 -15.55
C ASN A 251 2.19 -3.93 -16.81
N SER A 252 1.16 -3.30 -17.39
CA SER A 252 1.36 -2.51 -18.63
C SER A 252 1.86 -1.07 -18.44
N PHE A 253 1.94 -0.58 -17.20
CA PHE A 253 2.62 0.69 -16.90
C PHE A 253 4.14 0.56 -16.84
N MET A 254 4.70 -0.67 -16.81
CA MET A 254 6.14 -0.90 -16.92
C MET A 254 6.63 -1.29 -18.32
N GLU A 255 5.75 -1.64 -19.26
CA GLU A 255 6.16 -2.18 -20.58
C GLU A 255 6.00 -1.23 -21.77
N LYS A 256 5.48 0.00 -21.61
CA LYS A 256 5.23 0.92 -22.74
C LYS A 256 6.02 2.24 -22.75
N THR A 257 7.08 2.37 -21.95
CA THR A 257 7.99 3.52 -22.01
C THR A 257 9.40 3.16 -22.50
N LEU A 258 9.54 2.07 -23.26
CA LEU A 258 10.83 1.69 -23.86
C LEU A 258 10.69 1.35 -25.34
N GLU A 259 10.09 2.24 -26.12
CA GLU A 259 10.23 2.21 -27.58
C GLU A 259 9.97 3.61 -28.16
N ASN A 260 10.79 4.58 -27.77
CA ASN A 260 11.18 5.67 -28.67
C ASN A 260 12.40 6.42 -28.11
N GLN A 261 13.54 6.08 -28.72
CA GLN A 261 14.81 6.80 -28.82
C GLN A 261 14.90 8.15 -28.09
N ARG A 262 15.52 8.14 -26.91
CA ARG A 262 16.49 9.16 -26.51
C ARG A 262 17.74 8.46 -26.02
N GLN A 263 18.87 8.78 -26.64
CA GLN A 263 20.20 8.38 -26.20
C GLN A 263 20.43 8.98 -24.80
N CYS A 264 20.10 8.23 -23.76
CA CYS A 264 20.56 8.48 -22.41
C CYS A 264 21.91 7.78 -22.23
N GLN A 265 22.90 8.55 -21.81
CA GLN A 265 24.20 8.04 -21.40
C GLN A 265 24.03 7.00 -20.26
N PRO A 266 24.90 5.98 -20.18
CA PRO A 266 24.72 4.88 -19.24
C PRO A 266 24.87 5.37 -17.79
N LEU A 267 23.80 5.20 -17.00
CA LEU A 267 23.87 5.28 -15.53
C LEU A 267 24.78 4.16 -14.98
N PRO A 268 25.56 4.42 -13.91
CA PRO A 268 26.41 3.41 -13.31
C PRO A 268 25.59 2.34 -12.54
N ASP A 269 25.82 1.09 -12.92
CA ASP A 269 25.56 -0.20 -12.25
C ASP A 269 24.42 -0.36 -11.20
N ARG A 270 23.32 -0.93 -11.69
CA ARG A 270 22.52 -2.06 -11.13
C ARG A 270 22.19 -2.03 -9.61
N LEU A 271 20.98 -1.57 -9.29
CA LEU A 271 20.26 -1.92 -8.06
C LEU A 271 20.20 -3.46 -7.91
N SER A 272 20.69 -4.01 -6.79
CA SER A 272 20.57 -5.44 -6.48
C SER A 272 19.57 -5.67 -5.37
N PHE A 273 18.48 -6.38 -5.67
CA PHE A 273 17.44 -6.75 -4.71
C PHE A 273 17.32 -8.28 -4.66
N GLY A 274 17.09 -8.82 -3.46
CA GLY A 274 16.75 -10.23 -3.29
C GLY A 274 16.72 -10.67 -1.83
N PRO A 275 16.15 -11.86 -1.56
CA PRO A 275 15.90 -12.33 -0.21
C PRO A 275 17.21 -12.72 0.48
N LYS A 276 17.33 -12.37 1.78
CA LYS A 276 18.44 -12.77 2.64
C LYS A 276 18.01 -13.91 3.56
N LEU A 277 18.61 -15.08 3.37
CA LEU A 277 18.29 -16.31 4.08
C LEU A 277 19.32 -16.56 5.20
N PRO A 278 18.89 -16.59 6.47
CA PRO A 278 19.75 -17.02 7.57
C PRO A 278 19.95 -18.55 7.50
N VAL A 279 21.20 -19.00 7.54
CA VAL A 279 21.58 -20.42 7.46
C VAL A 279 22.47 -20.83 8.62
N SER A 280 22.30 -22.07 9.09
CA SER A 280 23.12 -22.65 10.16
C SER A 280 24.54 -22.95 9.70
N SER A 281 24.74 -23.27 8.43
CA SER A 281 26.04 -23.56 7.83
C SER A 281 26.10 -23.05 6.38
N LEU A 282 26.89 -22.00 6.15
CA LEU A 282 27.10 -21.44 4.81
C LEU A 282 27.61 -22.50 3.82
N GLU A 283 28.53 -23.37 4.23
CA GLU A 283 29.09 -24.41 3.36
C GLU A 283 28.02 -25.40 2.86
N LYS A 284 27.16 -25.90 3.76
CA LYS A 284 26.08 -26.82 3.41
C LYS A 284 25.07 -26.16 2.48
N SER A 285 24.67 -24.93 2.80
CA SER A 285 23.67 -24.20 2.02
C SER A 285 24.24 -23.77 0.66
N VAL A 286 25.51 -23.38 0.56
CA VAL A 286 26.19 -23.12 -0.71
C VAL A 286 26.25 -24.38 -1.58
N ARG A 287 26.61 -25.54 -1.01
CA ARG A 287 26.61 -26.81 -1.75
C ARG A 287 25.22 -27.16 -2.28
N PHE A 288 24.17 -26.88 -1.51
CA PHE A 288 22.78 -27.08 -1.93
C PHE A 288 22.40 -26.14 -3.08
N TYR A 289 22.48 -24.81 -2.90
CA TYR A 289 22.01 -23.85 -3.90
C TYR A 289 22.90 -23.81 -5.16
N LYS A 290 24.22 -23.86 -5.01
CA LYS A 290 25.15 -23.88 -6.16
C LYS A 290 25.24 -25.26 -6.80
N GLY A 291 25.50 -26.29 -6.00
CA GLY A 291 25.77 -27.64 -6.50
C GLY A 291 24.51 -28.36 -6.99
N LEU A 292 23.47 -28.37 -6.16
CA LEU A 292 22.25 -29.11 -6.48
C LEU A 292 21.30 -28.30 -7.37
N LEU A 293 21.05 -27.03 -7.05
CA LEU A 293 20.09 -26.20 -7.80
C LEU A 293 20.72 -25.37 -8.93
N GLY A 294 22.06 -25.29 -9.00
CA GLY A 294 22.76 -24.64 -10.12
C GLY A 294 22.79 -23.11 -10.07
N LEU A 295 22.56 -22.48 -8.91
CA LEU A 295 22.70 -21.03 -8.76
C LEU A 295 24.18 -20.62 -8.88
N SER A 296 24.43 -19.42 -9.43
CA SER A 296 25.79 -18.92 -9.63
C SER A 296 26.17 -17.87 -8.60
N ILE A 297 27.34 -18.02 -7.98
CA ILE A 297 27.84 -17.10 -6.96
C ILE A 297 28.35 -15.83 -7.62
N LYS A 298 27.83 -14.68 -7.19
CA LYS A 298 28.31 -13.33 -7.53
C LYS A 298 29.41 -12.87 -6.58
N LYS A 299 29.27 -13.15 -5.28
CA LYS A 299 30.24 -12.78 -4.24
C LYS A 299 30.22 -13.81 -3.12
N GLU A 300 31.38 -14.23 -2.66
CA GLU A 300 31.54 -15.14 -1.52
C GLU A 300 32.50 -14.50 -0.52
N SER A 301 32.08 -14.47 0.73
CA SER A 301 32.87 -13.95 1.86
C SER A 301 32.55 -14.77 3.10
N GLN A 302 33.34 -14.60 4.17
CA GLN A 302 33.17 -15.35 5.41
C GLN A 302 31.81 -15.07 6.09
N ASP A 303 31.22 -13.90 5.85
CA ASP A 303 29.99 -13.45 6.51
C ASP A 303 28.74 -13.45 5.60
N VAL A 304 28.92 -13.58 4.28
CA VAL A 304 27.80 -13.57 3.33
C VAL A 304 28.16 -14.22 2.00
N VAL A 305 27.22 -14.94 1.41
CA VAL A 305 27.29 -15.41 0.02
C VAL A 305 26.13 -14.81 -0.79
N VAL A 306 26.44 -14.20 -1.93
CA VAL A 306 25.48 -13.54 -2.81
C VAL A 306 25.45 -14.27 -4.14
N PHE A 307 24.27 -14.68 -4.58
CA PHE A 307 24.05 -15.29 -5.89
C PHE A 307 23.67 -14.24 -6.94
N HIS A 308 24.00 -14.51 -8.21
CA HIS A 308 23.60 -13.64 -9.33
C HIS A 308 22.09 -13.53 -9.49
N GLN A 309 21.35 -14.55 -9.03
CA GLN A 309 19.90 -14.62 -9.06
C GLN A 309 19.23 -13.86 -7.90
N GLY A 310 20.00 -13.12 -7.08
CA GLY A 310 19.48 -12.25 -6.01
C GLY A 310 19.40 -12.89 -4.62
N LEU A 311 19.50 -14.22 -4.52
CA LEU A 311 19.54 -14.90 -3.21
C LEU A 311 20.82 -14.53 -2.45
N VAL A 312 20.67 -14.20 -1.17
CA VAL A 312 21.78 -13.90 -0.25
C VAL A 312 21.73 -14.87 0.93
N LEU A 313 22.81 -15.58 1.21
CA LEU A 313 22.95 -16.43 2.39
C LEU A 313 23.75 -15.69 3.46
N ALA A 314 23.27 -15.70 4.70
CA ALA A 314 23.98 -15.15 5.84
C ALA A 314 23.93 -16.10 7.03
N PRO A 315 24.93 -16.08 7.93
CA PRO A 315 24.91 -16.90 9.14
C PRO A 315 23.67 -16.61 10.00
N SER A 316 23.16 -17.62 10.70
CA SER A 316 22.05 -17.50 11.66
C SER A 316 22.35 -16.57 12.84
N SER A 317 23.62 -16.22 13.08
CA SER A 317 23.98 -15.17 14.04
C SER A 317 23.41 -13.80 13.67
N TYR A 318 23.15 -13.56 12.38
CA TYR A 318 22.58 -12.31 11.86
C TYR A 318 21.13 -12.08 12.32
N THR A 319 20.42 -13.15 12.67
CA THR A 319 19.04 -13.07 13.16
C THR A 319 18.93 -13.04 14.68
N LYS A 320 20.02 -13.04 15.45
CA LYS A 320 19.96 -13.00 16.93
C LYS A 320 19.29 -11.74 17.51
N ASN A 321 19.15 -10.69 16.69
CA ASN A 321 18.45 -9.43 17.05
C ASN A 321 16.98 -9.42 16.60
N PHE A 322 16.52 -10.47 15.93
CA PHE A 322 15.13 -10.68 15.52
C PHE A 322 14.63 -11.94 16.26
N SER A 323 13.38 -11.94 16.70
CA SER A 323 12.78 -12.91 17.63
C SER A 323 13.17 -14.39 17.44
N GLU A 324 13.13 -15.16 18.54
CA GLU A 324 13.45 -16.61 18.67
C GLU A 324 12.47 -17.56 17.92
N GLY A 325 12.07 -17.21 16.70
CA GLY A 325 11.25 -18.04 15.82
C GLY A 325 12.10 -18.79 14.79
N LEU A 326 11.76 -20.05 14.53
CA LEU A 326 12.33 -20.80 13.40
C LEU A 326 11.85 -20.14 12.09
N PHE A 327 12.73 -19.46 11.36
CA PHE A 327 12.40 -18.94 10.04
C PHE A 327 12.18 -20.12 9.07
N ARG A 328 10.94 -20.29 8.60
CA ARG A 328 10.62 -21.22 7.50
C ARG A 328 10.24 -20.40 6.28
N THR A 329 11.12 -20.40 5.28
CA THR A 329 10.92 -19.67 4.03
C THR A 329 10.47 -20.63 2.93
N LEU A 330 9.59 -20.15 2.06
CA LEU A 330 9.24 -20.78 0.80
C LEU A 330 10.05 -20.13 -0.32
N LEU A 331 10.85 -20.91 -1.04
CA LEU A 331 11.66 -20.45 -2.16
C LEU A 331 11.18 -21.08 -3.45
N TYR A 332 11.19 -20.29 -4.51
CA TYR A 332 10.82 -20.71 -5.86
C TYR A 332 12.06 -20.61 -6.76
N VAL A 333 12.37 -21.68 -7.50
CA VAL A 333 13.52 -21.73 -8.42
C VAL A 333 13.13 -22.41 -9.73
N GLU A 334 13.54 -21.82 -10.85
CA GLU A 334 13.41 -22.41 -12.17
C GLU A 334 14.74 -23.01 -12.65
N VAL A 335 14.70 -24.26 -13.14
CA VAL A 335 15.87 -24.98 -13.62
C VAL A 335 15.63 -25.58 -15.00
N ALA A 336 16.67 -25.61 -15.84
CA ALA A 336 16.56 -26.11 -17.21
C ALA A 336 16.50 -27.66 -17.29
N ASP A 337 17.16 -28.38 -16.38
CA ASP A 337 17.22 -29.86 -16.38
C ASP A 337 16.64 -30.42 -15.08
N ILE A 338 15.31 -30.35 -14.95
CA ILE A 338 14.64 -30.78 -13.71
C ILE A 338 14.87 -32.26 -13.34
N PRO A 339 14.93 -33.24 -14.28
CA PRO A 339 15.14 -34.65 -13.93
C PRO A 339 16.53 -34.93 -13.34
N SER A 340 17.59 -34.29 -13.86
CA SER A 340 18.92 -34.45 -13.28
C SER A 340 19.04 -33.78 -11.91
N ARG A 341 18.36 -32.65 -11.71
CA ARG A 341 18.32 -31.93 -10.42
C ARG A 341 17.57 -32.74 -9.36
N PHE A 342 16.45 -33.36 -9.74
CA PHE A 342 15.69 -34.26 -8.87
C PHE A 342 16.52 -35.47 -8.43
N ARG A 343 17.26 -36.11 -9.35
CA ARG A 343 18.18 -37.22 -9.00
C ARG A 343 19.28 -36.77 -8.04
N ALA A 344 19.91 -35.63 -8.30
CA ALA A 344 20.97 -35.10 -7.44
C ALA A 344 20.47 -34.80 -6.01
N VAL A 345 19.23 -34.31 -5.85
CA VAL A 345 18.62 -34.08 -4.53
C VAL A 345 18.34 -35.41 -3.80
N MET A 346 17.83 -36.42 -4.52
CA MET A 346 17.58 -37.76 -3.97
C MET A 346 18.86 -38.47 -3.51
N GLU A 347 19.94 -38.39 -4.30
CA GLU A 347 21.23 -39.03 -4.00
C GLU A 347 21.95 -38.41 -2.80
N ASN A 348 21.69 -37.13 -2.49
CA ASN A 348 22.28 -36.44 -1.35
C ASN A 348 21.45 -36.56 -0.05
N SER A 349 20.49 -37.51 0.01
CA SER A 349 19.69 -37.82 1.21
C SER A 349 18.91 -36.63 1.81
N LEU A 350 18.50 -35.69 0.97
CA LEU A 350 17.67 -34.55 1.37
C LEU A 350 16.19 -34.93 1.37
N GLN A 351 15.40 -34.34 2.27
CA GLN A 351 13.97 -34.62 2.36
C GLN A 351 13.23 -34.07 1.15
N VAL A 352 12.86 -34.97 0.23
CA VAL A 352 11.97 -34.68 -0.89
C VAL A 352 10.53 -34.75 -0.38
N VAL A 353 9.81 -33.63 -0.49
CA VAL A 353 8.44 -33.46 0.00
C VAL A 353 7.44 -33.94 -1.05
N THR A 354 7.73 -33.76 -2.34
CA THR A 354 6.91 -34.28 -3.44
C THR A 354 7.79 -34.91 -4.52
N LYS A 355 7.30 -36.00 -5.13
CA LYS A 355 7.96 -36.62 -6.29
C LYS A 355 7.90 -35.68 -7.50
N LEU A 356 8.72 -35.96 -8.51
CA LEU A 356 8.70 -35.24 -9.79
C LEU A 356 7.38 -35.50 -10.51
N GLU A 357 6.53 -34.47 -10.57
CA GLU A 357 5.17 -34.56 -11.12
C GLU A 357 4.86 -33.33 -12.00
N ASN A 358 3.76 -33.39 -12.75
CA ASN A 358 3.27 -32.26 -13.52
C ASN A 358 2.48 -31.30 -12.62
N TRP A 359 2.68 -30.00 -12.79
CA TRP A 359 2.01 -28.96 -12.03
C TRP A 359 0.57 -28.77 -12.54
N GLY A 360 -0.41 -29.32 -11.82
CA GLY A 360 -1.83 -29.17 -12.13
C GLY A 360 -2.20 -29.72 -13.52
N GLN A 361 -2.85 -28.90 -14.35
CA GLN A 361 -3.20 -29.24 -15.75
C GLN A 361 -2.11 -28.83 -16.76
N SER A 362 -0.97 -28.31 -16.30
CA SER A 362 0.12 -27.88 -17.18
C SER A 362 1.10 -29.03 -17.45
N ASN A 363 1.76 -29.02 -18.62
CA ASN A 363 2.88 -29.93 -18.93
C ASN A 363 4.18 -29.54 -18.19
N ARG A 364 4.14 -28.60 -17.24
CA ARG A 364 5.32 -28.12 -16.53
C ARG A 364 5.62 -29.07 -15.37
N ARG A 365 6.84 -29.62 -15.34
CA ARG A 365 7.28 -30.51 -14.27
C ARG A 365 7.76 -29.70 -13.06
N PHE A 366 7.50 -30.22 -11.86
CA PHE A 366 7.96 -29.63 -10.61
C PHE A 366 8.25 -30.72 -9.55
N PHE A 367 9.05 -30.38 -8.55
CA PHE A 367 9.17 -31.13 -7.31
C PHE A 367 9.44 -30.19 -6.13
N ARG A 368 9.22 -30.67 -4.91
CA ARG A 368 9.49 -29.93 -3.68
C ARG A 368 10.51 -30.66 -2.83
N CYS A 369 11.48 -29.93 -2.29
CA CYS A 369 12.44 -30.46 -1.34
C CYS A 369 12.70 -29.47 -0.20
N LEU A 370 13.28 -29.97 0.88
CA LEU A 370 13.79 -29.11 1.94
C LEU A 370 15.26 -28.80 1.73
N ASP A 371 15.65 -27.57 2.02
CA ASP A 371 17.06 -27.18 2.14
C ASP A 371 17.67 -27.71 3.48
N PRO A 372 18.98 -27.55 3.72
CA PRO A 372 19.64 -28.00 4.94
C PRO A 372 19.11 -27.39 6.25
N ASP A 373 18.41 -26.25 6.17
CA ASP A 373 17.87 -25.50 7.30
C ASP A 373 16.34 -25.72 7.47
N GLY A 374 15.73 -26.55 6.61
CA GLY A 374 14.30 -26.91 6.67
C GLY A 374 13.36 -25.96 5.92
N ASN A 375 13.89 -25.07 5.07
CA ASN A 375 13.10 -24.23 4.17
C ASN A 375 12.53 -25.04 3.02
N LEU A 376 11.31 -24.72 2.60
CA LEU A 376 10.65 -25.41 1.49
C LEU A 376 11.09 -24.79 0.17
N VAL A 377 11.66 -25.58 -0.73
CA VAL A 377 12.08 -25.15 -2.06
C VAL A 377 11.22 -25.83 -3.12
N GLU A 378 10.52 -25.03 -3.90
CA GLU A 378 9.78 -25.46 -5.08
C GLU A 378 10.65 -25.28 -6.32
N VAL A 379 10.96 -26.40 -6.97
CA VAL A 379 11.81 -26.44 -8.16
C VAL A 379 10.93 -26.73 -9.36
N PHE A 380 10.94 -25.81 -10.31
CA PHE A 380 10.15 -25.90 -11.53
C PHE A 380 11.03 -26.00 -12.77
N GLU A 381 10.51 -26.68 -13.78
CA GLU A 381 11.12 -26.69 -15.10
C GLU A 381 11.01 -25.30 -15.75
N LYS A 382 12.12 -24.80 -16.27
CA LYS A 382 12.18 -23.57 -17.06
C LYS A 382 11.51 -23.83 -18.42
N GLN A 383 10.60 -22.94 -18.83
CA GLN A 383 9.93 -23.02 -20.13
C GLN A 383 10.81 -22.56 -21.28
#